data_AF-A0A815XSQ6-F1
#
_entry.id   AF-A0A815XSQ6-F1
#
_cell.length_a   1.000
_cell.length_b   1.000
_cell.length_c   1.000
_cell.angle_alpha   90.00
_cell.angle_beta   90.00
_cell.angle_gamma   90.00
#
_symmetry.space_group_name_H-M   'P 1'
#
loop_
_entity.id
_entity.type
_entity.pdbx_description
1 polymer ?
#
loop_
_entity_poly.entity_id
_entity_poly.type
_entity_poly.pdbx_seq_one_letter_code
_entity_poly.pdbx_strand_id
1 'polypeptide(L)'
;MSSQPLASGIPKPGFINVKRDGKSLLMSLDLPDISSMIKDCLTTDQSIIRDIKQLLSDNQEEKLEQIVIKVDDIERRSRSYNLRFNGVHKDENPKAKIIEIAKMMDVIITHDDIEAAHFTGAKNVQQRDVIARFYSRETCQKLLKNRKKLQINK
;
A
#
# COMPACT_ATOMS: atom_id res chain seq x y z
N MET A 1 -44.09 49.61 -11.63
CA MET A 1 -43.63 49.07 -10.33
C MET A 1 -42.30 49.72 -10.01
N SER A 2 -42.29 50.63 -9.04
CA SER A 2 -41.16 51.48 -8.66
C SER A 2 -40.31 50.79 -7.59
N SER A 3 -39.01 50.66 -7.87
CA SER A 3 -37.99 50.15 -6.97
C SER A 3 -37.55 51.22 -5.96
N GLN A 4 -37.59 50.90 -4.66
CA GLN A 4 -36.94 51.69 -3.61
C GLN A 4 -35.54 51.13 -3.31
N PRO A 5 -34.52 51.98 -3.04
CA PRO A 5 -33.20 51.51 -2.64
C PRO A 5 -33.14 51.21 -1.13
N LEU A 6 -32.59 50.04 -0.77
CA LEU A 6 -32.26 49.66 0.59
C LEU A 6 -31.08 50.51 1.10
N ALA A 7 -31.33 51.32 2.13
CA ALA A 7 -30.31 52.11 2.81
C ALA A 7 -29.36 51.21 3.60
N SER A 8 -28.09 51.15 3.20
CA SER A 8 -27.00 50.51 3.94
C SER A 8 -26.54 51.40 5.10
N GLY A 9 -27.30 51.40 6.18
CA GLY A 9 -26.89 52.04 7.44
C GLY A 9 -25.89 51.16 8.19
N ILE A 10 -24.59 51.38 8.00
CA ILE A 10 -23.58 50.86 8.93
C ILE A 10 -23.79 51.56 10.29
N PRO A 11 -24.10 50.86 11.39
CA PRO A 11 -24.25 51.50 12.68
C PRO A 11 -22.91 52.06 13.14
N LYS A 12 -22.87 53.36 13.43
CA LYS A 12 -21.69 54.03 14.01
C LYS A 12 -21.44 53.48 15.42
N PRO A 13 -20.17 53.33 15.85
CA PRO A 13 -19.86 52.81 17.19
C PRO A 13 -20.48 53.69 18.27
N GLY A 14 -21.16 53.05 19.23
CA GLY A 14 -21.82 53.73 20.34
C GLY A 14 -20.81 54.22 21.36
N PHE A 15 -20.87 55.50 21.71
CA PHE A 15 -20.10 56.06 22.83
C PHE A 15 -20.94 55.97 24.11
N ILE A 16 -20.40 55.35 25.15
CA ILE A 16 -20.96 55.43 26.51
C ILE A 16 -20.28 56.58 27.23
N ASN A 17 -21.07 57.58 27.65
CA ASN A 17 -20.57 58.80 28.27
C ASN A 17 -20.55 58.62 29.80
N VAL A 18 -19.37 58.38 30.38
CA VAL A 18 -19.21 58.28 31.84
C VAL A 18 -18.60 59.58 32.36
N LYS A 19 -19.35 60.34 33.16
CA LYS A 19 -18.88 61.58 33.78
C LYS A 19 -18.18 61.28 35.11
N ARG A 20 -16.90 61.61 35.22
CA ARG A 20 -16.18 61.82 36.49
C ARG A 20 -15.40 63.14 36.39
N ASP A 21 -15.61 64.01 37.37
CA ASP A 21 -14.81 65.21 37.66
C ASP A 21 -14.54 66.17 36.49
N GLY A 22 -15.58 66.49 35.72
CA GLY A 22 -15.57 67.63 34.79
C GLY A 22 -14.64 67.52 33.58
N LYS A 23 -13.91 66.41 33.40
CA LYS A 23 -13.12 66.10 32.21
C LYS A 23 -13.74 64.92 31.49
N SER A 24 -14.19 65.13 30.25
CA SER A 24 -14.63 64.05 29.37
C SER A 24 -13.40 63.24 28.94
N LEU A 25 -13.09 62.15 29.63
CA LEU A 25 -12.15 61.16 29.13
C LEU A 25 -12.91 60.26 28.15
N LEU A 26 -12.72 60.50 26.85
CA LEU A 26 -13.06 59.53 25.81
C LEU A 26 -12.05 58.38 25.93
N MET A 27 -12.37 57.38 26.75
CA MET A 27 -11.72 56.08 26.61
C MET A 27 -12.39 55.37 25.44
N SER A 28 -11.70 55.32 24.29
CA SER A 28 -12.04 54.40 23.22
C SER A 28 -11.83 52.98 23.75
N LEU A 29 -12.92 52.28 24.04
CA LEU A 29 -12.88 50.82 24.07
C LEU A 29 -12.69 50.39 22.62
N ASP A 30 -11.45 50.01 22.27
CA ASP A 30 -11.18 49.35 20.99
C ASP A 30 -11.92 48.02 21.01
N LEU A 31 -13.15 48.01 20.49
CA LEU A 31 -13.81 46.75 20.19
C LEU A 31 -12.95 46.06 19.13
N PRO A 32 -12.49 44.82 19.35
CA PRO A 32 -11.77 44.10 18.34
C PRO A 32 -12.63 44.05 17.08
N ASP A 33 -12.01 44.34 15.93
CA ASP A 33 -12.70 44.26 14.65
C ASP A 33 -13.19 42.83 14.47
N ILE A 34 -14.51 42.63 14.63
CA ILE A 34 -15.17 41.33 14.51
C ILE A 34 -14.83 40.70 13.15
N SER A 35 -14.64 41.52 12.11
CA SER A 35 -14.20 41.09 10.78
C SER A 35 -12.80 40.46 10.80
N SER A 36 -11.87 41.05 11.55
CA SER A 36 -10.52 40.49 11.75
C SER A 36 -10.60 39.16 12.48
N MET A 37 -11.36 39.09 13.58
CA MET A 37 -11.49 37.84 14.36
C MET A 37 -12.11 36.70 13.53
N ILE A 38 -13.11 37.00 12.69
CA ILE A 38 -13.71 35.99 11.79
C ILE A 38 -12.68 35.52 10.76
N LYS A 39 -11.88 36.43 10.19
CA LYS A 39 -10.83 36.06 9.23
C LYS A 39 -9.77 35.17 9.88
N ASP A 40 -9.33 35.52 11.09
CA ASP A 40 -8.35 34.73 11.84
C ASP A 40 -8.87 33.34 12.21
N CYS A 41 -10.16 33.25 12.54
CA CYS A 41 -10.82 31.97 12.79
C CYS A 41 -10.86 31.12 11.51
N LEU A 42 -11.26 31.70 10.38
CA LEU A 42 -11.33 31.01 9.09
C LEU A 42 -9.96 30.55 8.60
N THR A 43 -8.90 31.34 8.78
CA THR A 43 -7.54 30.93 8.42
C THR A 43 -7.03 29.80 9.29
N THR A 44 -7.36 29.84 10.59
CA THR A 44 -7.05 28.75 11.53
C THR A 44 -7.75 27.46 11.13
N ASP A 45 -9.05 27.50 10.86
CA ASP A 45 -9.83 26.34 10.42
C ASP A 45 -9.28 25.75 9.10
N GLN A 46 -8.92 26.61 8.15
CA GLN A 46 -8.31 26.18 6.89
C GLN A 46 -6.95 25.51 7.10
N SER A 47 -6.14 25.98 8.06
CA SER A 47 -4.88 25.32 8.41
C SER A 47 -5.13 23.94 9.00
N ILE A 48 -6.05 23.83 9.96
CA ILE A 48 -6.38 22.54 10.60
C ILE A 48 -6.89 21.54 9.57
N ILE A 49 -7.76 21.96 8.64
CA ILE A 49 -8.24 21.09 7.55
C ILE A 49 -7.08 20.60 6.68
N ARG A 50 -6.11 21.47 6.38
CA ARG A 50 -4.92 21.10 5.60
C ARG A 50 -4.09 20.06 6.34
N ASP A 51 -3.85 20.26 7.63
CA ASP A 51 -3.04 19.38 8.46
C ASP A 51 -3.69 18.00 8.63
N ILE A 52 -5.01 17.95 8.85
CA ILE A 52 -5.78 16.70 8.90
C ILE A 52 -5.69 15.94 7.58
N LYS A 53 -5.81 16.65 6.44
CA LYS A 53 -5.68 16.03 5.11
C LYS A 53 -4.29 15.45 4.89
N GLN A 54 -3.25 16.15 5.33
CA GLN A 54 -1.88 15.66 5.23
C GLN A 54 -1.69 14.39 6.08
N LEU A 55 -2.08 14.42 7.36
CA LEU A 55 -1.99 13.27 8.26
C LEU A 55 -2.76 12.05 7.75
N LEU A 56 -3.93 12.26 7.15
CA LEU A 56 -4.71 11.18 6.53
C LEU A 56 -3.99 10.58 5.33
N SER A 57 -3.31 11.42 4.53
CA SER A 57 -2.57 10.98 3.35
C SER A 57 -1.33 10.18 3.74
N ASP A 58 -0.55 10.68 4.70
CA ASP A 58 0.64 10.01 5.23
C ASP A 58 0.29 8.64 5.84
N ASN A 59 -0.80 8.56 6.62
CA ASN A 59 -1.28 7.30 7.22
C ASN A 59 -1.81 6.32 6.17
N GLN A 60 -2.42 6.80 5.08
CA GLN A 60 -2.82 5.94 3.98
C GLN A 60 -1.61 5.37 3.24
N GLU A 61 -0.58 6.18 3.02
CA GLU A 61 0.68 5.75 2.40
C GLU A 61 1.37 4.68 3.25
N GLU A 62 1.52 4.91 4.56
CA GLU A 62 2.10 3.93 5.49
C GLU A 62 1.32 2.60 5.47
N LYS A 63 -0.01 2.65 5.46
CA LYS A 63 -0.85 1.44 5.37
C LYS A 63 -0.66 0.71 4.06
N LEU A 64 -0.55 1.43 2.94
CA LEU A 64 -0.31 0.83 1.63
C LEU A 64 1.04 0.13 1.61
N GLU A 65 2.10 0.77 2.13
CA GLU A 65 3.42 0.14 2.25
C GLU A 65 3.36 -1.14 3.08
N GLN A 66 2.70 -1.11 4.25
CA GLN A 66 2.55 -2.29 5.09
C GLN A 66 1.76 -3.41 4.40
N ILE A 67 0.75 -3.07 3.60
CA ILE A 67 -0.01 -4.05 2.82
C ILE A 67 0.88 -4.68 1.76
N VAL A 68 1.67 -3.88 1.03
CA VAL A 68 2.60 -4.37 0.01
C VAL A 68 3.60 -5.36 0.62
N ILE A 69 4.19 -5.01 1.76
CA ILE A 69 5.12 -5.91 2.48
C ILE A 69 4.44 -7.22 2.86
N LYS A 70 3.23 -7.15 3.43
CA LYS A 70 2.47 -8.36 3.82
C LYS A 70 2.12 -9.23 2.63
N VAL A 71 1.74 -8.63 1.50
CA VAL A 71 1.45 -9.37 0.26
C VAL A 71 2.71 -10.09 -0.22
N ASP A 72 3.85 -9.39 -0.31
CA ASP A 72 5.11 -10.00 -0.72
C ASP A 72 5.54 -11.14 0.21
N ASP A 73 5.39 -10.98 1.52
CA ASP A 73 5.68 -12.02 2.49
C ASP A 73 4.80 -13.27 2.33
N ILE A 74 3.49 -13.08 2.11
CA ILE A 74 2.56 -14.16 1.85
C ILE A 74 2.91 -14.87 0.54
N GLU A 75 3.20 -14.11 -0.52
CA GLU A 75 3.58 -14.67 -1.80
C GLU A 75 4.88 -15.45 -1.72
N ARG A 76 5.90 -14.90 -1.05
CA ARG A 76 7.19 -15.55 -0.79
C ARG A 76 6.98 -16.86 -0.02
N ARG A 77 6.13 -16.86 1.01
CA ARG A 77 5.81 -18.06 1.79
C ARG A 77 5.08 -19.10 0.93
N SER A 78 4.13 -18.67 0.10
CA SER A 78 3.40 -19.55 -0.82
C SER A 78 4.33 -20.17 -1.88
N ARG A 79 5.21 -19.36 -2.48
CA ARG A 79 6.17 -19.80 -3.51
C ARG A 79 7.32 -20.64 -2.96
N SER A 80 7.53 -20.66 -1.64
CA SER A 80 8.62 -21.44 -1.02
C SER A 80 8.49 -22.97 -1.19
N TYR A 81 7.30 -23.44 -1.57
CA TYR A 81 6.99 -24.84 -1.90
C TYR A 81 7.11 -25.14 -3.39
N ASN A 82 7.40 -24.12 -4.21
CA ASN A 82 7.49 -24.27 -5.65
C ASN A 82 8.95 -24.40 -6.09
N LEU A 83 9.22 -25.31 -7.02
CA LEU A 83 10.45 -25.35 -7.79
C LEU A 83 10.15 -25.21 -9.29
N ARG A 84 11.06 -24.54 -9.99
CA ARG A 84 11.03 -24.40 -11.44
C ARG A 84 12.05 -25.36 -12.05
N PHE A 85 11.58 -26.20 -12.96
CA PHE A 85 12.40 -27.13 -13.74
C PHE A 85 12.40 -26.64 -15.18
N ASN A 86 13.59 -26.40 -15.73
CA ASN A 86 13.71 -25.81 -17.06
C ASN A 86 14.07 -26.90 -18.08
N GLY A 87 13.66 -26.69 -19.33
CA GLY A 87 14.06 -27.57 -20.44
C GLY A 87 13.29 -28.89 -20.54
N VAL A 88 12.15 -29.02 -19.87
CA VAL A 88 11.31 -30.24 -19.94
C VAL A 88 10.57 -30.27 -21.28
N HIS A 89 10.55 -31.41 -21.96
CA HIS A 89 9.89 -31.50 -23.26
C HIS A 89 8.38 -31.42 -23.08
N LYS A 90 7.68 -30.64 -23.92
CA LYS A 90 6.24 -30.32 -23.76
C LYS A 90 5.32 -31.56 -23.73
N ASP A 91 5.76 -32.64 -24.35
CA ASP A 91 5.02 -33.90 -24.49
C ASP A 91 5.28 -34.87 -23.33
N GLU A 92 6.22 -34.55 -22.42
CA GLU A 92 6.48 -35.33 -21.22
C GLU A 92 5.46 -35.05 -20.11
N ASN A 93 5.15 -36.06 -19.29
CA ASN A 93 4.38 -35.85 -18.07
C ASN A 93 5.25 -35.07 -17.05
N PRO A 94 4.83 -33.87 -16.59
CA PRO A 94 5.63 -33.05 -15.69
C PRO A 94 6.02 -33.75 -14.39
N LYS A 95 5.07 -34.44 -13.73
CA LYS A 95 5.34 -35.14 -12.47
C LYS A 95 6.33 -36.28 -12.66
N ALA A 96 6.14 -37.09 -13.71
CA ALA A 96 7.05 -38.20 -14.01
C ALA A 96 8.47 -37.71 -14.29
N LYS A 97 8.63 -36.62 -15.06
CA LYS A 97 9.94 -36.06 -15.36
C LYS A 97 10.65 -35.52 -14.13
N ILE A 98 9.92 -34.87 -13.23
CA ILE A 98 10.47 -34.37 -11.97
C ILE A 98 10.97 -35.52 -11.09
N ILE A 99 10.23 -36.63 -11.02
CA ILE A 99 10.66 -37.83 -10.30
C ILE A 99 11.94 -38.42 -10.92
N GLU A 100 12.03 -38.44 -12.25
CA GLU A 100 13.25 -38.87 -12.97
C GLU A 100 14.46 -37.99 -12.60
N ILE A 101 14.29 -36.66 -12.65
CA ILE A 101 15.35 -35.70 -12.30
C ILE A 101 15.77 -35.85 -10.82
N ALA A 102 14.81 -36.05 -9.92
CA ALA A 102 15.10 -36.24 -8.50
C ALA A 102 15.91 -37.52 -8.24
N LYS A 103 15.62 -38.61 -8.97
CA LYS A 103 16.43 -39.84 -8.92
C LYS A 103 17.88 -39.58 -9.35
N MET A 104 18.11 -38.78 -10.40
CA MET A 104 19.47 -38.38 -10.81
C MET A 104 20.23 -37.56 -9.74
N MET A 105 19.51 -37.03 -8.74
CA MET A 105 20.06 -36.24 -7.64
C MET A 105 20.17 -37.04 -6.34
N ASP A 106 19.91 -38.34 -6.37
CA ASP A 106 19.75 -39.23 -5.22
C ASP A 106 18.70 -38.73 -4.21
N VAL A 107 17.62 -38.09 -4.70
CA VAL A 107 16.49 -37.67 -3.87
C VAL A 107 15.29 -38.55 -4.22
N ILE A 108 14.83 -39.34 -3.25
CA ILE A 108 13.66 -40.19 -3.42
C ILE A 108 12.42 -39.33 -3.24
N ILE A 109 11.62 -39.21 -4.31
CA ILE A 109 10.30 -38.57 -4.29
C ILE A 109 9.32 -39.45 -5.08
N THR A 110 8.05 -39.33 -4.73
CA THR A 110 6.92 -40.03 -5.32
C THR A 110 5.90 -39.03 -5.89
N HIS A 111 4.85 -39.54 -6.54
CA HIS A 111 3.76 -38.69 -7.02
C HIS A 111 3.03 -37.97 -5.87
N ASP A 112 2.97 -38.59 -4.69
CA ASP A 112 2.26 -38.07 -3.52
C ASP A 112 3.01 -36.92 -2.84
N ASP A 113 4.31 -36.77 -3.11
CA ASP A 113 5.10 -35.62 -2.65
C ASP A 113 4.83 -34.34 -3.47
N ILE A 114 4.23 -34.49 -4.66
CA ILE A 114 3.98 -33.41 -5.62
C ILE A 114 2.48 -33.08 -5.63
N GLU A 115 2.12 -31.94 -5.06
CA GLU A 115 0.75 -31.41 -5.08
C GLU A 115 0.31 -31.15 -6.52
N ALA A 116 1.05 -30.28 -7.23
CA ALA A 116 0.74 -29.89 -8.59
C ALA A 116 2.02 -29.70 -9.42
N ALA A 117 1.98 -30.04 -10.70
CA ALA A 117 3.04 -29.74 -11.64
C ALA A 117 2.45 -29.42 -13.01
N HIS A 118 2.83 -28.29 -13.58
CA HIS A 118 2.32 -27.85 -14.87
C HIS A 118 3.37 -27.06 -15.65
N PHE A 119 3.25 -27.09 -16.98
CA PHE A 119 4.07 -26.27 -17.86
C PHE A 119 3.67 -24.80 -17.78
N THR A 120 4.66 -23.93 -17.82
CA THR A 120 4.51 -22.47 -17.84
C THR A 120 5.21 -21.88 -19.08
N GLY A 121 4.97 -20.59 -19.35
CA GLY A 121 5.48 -19.91 -20.55
C GLY A 121 4.75 -20.27 -21.85
N ALA A 122 5.31 -19.84 -22.97
CA ALA A 122 4.71 -19.95 -24.30
C ALA A 122 4.45 -21.41 -24.72
N LYS A 123 3.29 -21.67 -25.33
CA LYS A 123 2.86 -23.02 -25.74
C LYS A 123 3.58 -23.56 -26.99
N ASN A 124 4.20 -22.68 -27.77
CA ASN A 124 4.79 -23.02 -29.07
C ASN A 124 6.26 -23.48 -28.97
N VAL A 125 6.79 -23.62 -27.75
CA VAL A 125 8.19 -24.03 -27.53
C VAL A 125 8.22 -25.53 -27.25
N GLN A 126 9.18 -26.23 -27.86
CA GLN A 126 9.37 -27.67 -27.70
C GLN A 126 9.80 -28.04 -26.27
N GLN A 127 10.67 -27.23 -25.68
CA GLN A 127 11.07 -27.32 -24.28
C GLN A 127 10.42 -26.20 -23.49
N ARG A 128 9.82 -26.53 -22.36
CA ARG A 128 9.08 -25.59 -21.51
C ARG A 128 9.52 -25.74 -20.07
N ASP A 129 9.30 -24.67 -19.32
CA ASP A 129 9.54 -24.69 -17.89
C ASP A 129 8.34 -25.29 -17.18
N VAL A 130 8.60 -26.10 -16.18
CA VAL A 130 7.59 -26.69 -15.31
C VAL A 130 7.69 -26.01 -13.95
N ILE A 131 6.57 -25.51 -13.44
CA ILE A 131 6.45 -25.14 -12.03
C ILE A 131 5.80 -26.31 -11.32
N ALA A 132 6.50 -26.84 -10.32
CA ALA A 132 6.00 -27.89 -9.45
C ALA A 132 5.92 -27.43 -8.01
N ARG A 133 4.78 -27.68 -7.40
CA ARG A 133 4.48 -27.42 -6.01
C ARG A 133 4.52 -28.73 -5.24
N PHE A 134 5.29 -28.74 -4.16
CA PHE A 134 5.45 -29.89 -3.28
C PHE A 134 4.69 -29.68 -1.98
N TYR A 135 4.23 -30.76 -1.35
CA TYR A 135 3.60 -30.65 -0.03
C TYR A 135 4.61 -30.29 1.07
N SER A 136 5.88 -30.66 0.88
CA SER A 136 6.95 -30.42 1.86
C SER A 136 8.02 -29.46 1.34
N ARG A 137 8.27 -28.41 2.12
CA ARG A 137 9.39 -27.48 1.88
C ARG A 137 10.74 -28.18 2.03
N GLU A 138 10.82 -29.24 2.83
CA GLU A 138 12.06 -30.01 3.00
C GLU A 138 12.43 -30.73 1.71
N THR A 139 11.45 -31.26 0.97
CA THR A 139 11.66 -31.87 -0.34
C THR A 139 12.26 -30.86 -1.31
N CYS A 140 11.71 -29.65 -1.36
CA CYS A 140 12.27 -28.56 -2.17
C CYS A 140 13.73 -28.27 -1.80
N GLN A 141 14.04 -28.17 -0.50
CA GLN A 141 15.40 -27.91 -0.03
C GLN A 141 16.36 -29.06 -0.36
N LYS A 142 15.94 -30.31 -0.21
CA LYS A 142 16.74 -31.50 -0.56
C LYS A 142 17.10 -31.48 -2.04
N LEU A 143 16.12 -31.19 -2.91
CA LEU A 143 16.38 -31.04 -4.34
C LEU A 143 17.35 -29.88 -4.61
N LEU A 144 17.09 -28.68 -4.09
CA LEU A 144 17.97 -27.53 -4.31
C LEU A 144 19.41 -27.76 -3.83
N LYS A 145 19.60 -28.43 -2.68
CA LYS A 145 20.94 -28.77 -2.15
C LYS A 145 21.66 -29.76 -3.05
N ASN A 146 20.96 -30.78 -3.56
CA ASN A 146 21.55 -31.82 -4.40
C ASN A 146 21.66 -31.44 -5.88
N ARG A 147 21.19 -30.26 -6.31
CA ARG A 147 21.20 -29.83 -7.73
C ARG A 147 22.56 -29.88 -8.40
N LYS A 148 23.65 -29.74 -7.62
CA LYS A 148 25.02 -29.78 -8.14
C LYS A 148 25.38 -31.15 -8.72
N LYS A 149 24.73 -32.23 -8.28
CA LYS A 149 24.94 -33.58 -8.83
C LYS A 149 24.57 -33.68 -10.31
N LEU A 150 23.62 -32.87 -10.78
CA LEU A 150 23.27 -32.77 -12.20
C LEU A 150 24.36 -32.08 -13.05
N GLN A 151 25.28 -31.34 -12.44
CA GLN A 151 26.35 -30.63 -13.15
C GLN A 151 27.60 -31.50 -13.36
N ILE A 152 27.73 -32.61 -12.64
CA ILE A 152 28.91 -33.49 -12.67
C ILE A 152 28.85 -34.47 -13.86
N ASN A 153 27.66 -34.70 -14.42
CA ASN A 153 27.44 -35.64 -15.53
C ASN A 153 27.41 -34.96 -16.91
N LYS A 154 28.14 -33.85 -17.09
CA LYS A 154 28.28 -33.17 -18.39
C LYS A 154 29.60 -33.51 -19.07
#